data_AF-A0A0F9BQ12-F1
#
_entry.id   AF-A0A0F9BQ12-F1
#
_cell.length_a   1.000
_cell.length_b   1.000
_cell.length_c   1.000
_cell.angle_alpha   90.00
_cell.angle_beta   90.00
_cell.angle_gamma   90.00
#
_symmetry.space_group_name_H-M   'P 1'
#
loop_
_entity.id
_entity.type
_entity.pdbx_description
1 polymer ?
#
loop_
_entity_poly.entity_id
_entity_poly.type
_entity_poly.pdbx_seq_one_letter_code
_entity_poly.pdbx_strand_id
1 'polypeptide(L)'
;QKIIPILHNLDLVEYYINIYEEIIDDFLTNLSLPNGNEKFKFNELRRNSIWLTNNVRDSTKIRTQLSKTKNLKQLKSKLRETFSSS
;
A
#
# COMPACT_ATOMS: atom_id res chain seq x y z
N GLN A 1 18.27 22.11 -5.10
CA GLN A 1 17.18 21.14 -4.89
C GLN A 1 17.74 19.74 -5.13
N LYS A 2 17.56 18.78 -4.21
CA LYS A 2 17.89 17.38 -4.50
C LYS A 2 16.87 16.88 -5.52
N ILE A 3 17.35 16.52 -6.71
CA ILE A 3 16.54 15.85 -7.74
C ILE A 3 16.26 14.46 -7.16
N ILE A 4 15.04 14.24 -6.67
CA ILE A 4 14.57 12.89 -6.33
C ILE A 4 14.25 12.25 -7.68
N PRO A 5 14.95 11.20 -8.11
CA PRO A 5 14.62 10.54 -9.36
C PRO A 5 13.17 10.09 -9.31
N ILE A 6 12.40 10.40 -10.36
CA ILE A 6 11.09 9.79 -10.54
C ILE A 6 11.35 8.29 -10.66
N LEU A 7 10.94 7.53 -9.65
CA LEU A 7 10.94 6.09 -9.71
C LEU A 7 9.75 5.72 -10.58
N HIS A 8 10.02 5.42 -11.85
CA HIS A 8 9.02 4.86 -12.77
C HIS A 8 8.68 3.40 -12.46
N ASN A 9 9.24 2.83 -11.40
CA ASN A 9 9.17 1.41 -11.15
C ASN A 9 7.98 1.07 -10.23
N LEU A 10 6.79 1.05 -10.82
CA LEU A 10 5.57 0.57 -10.17
C LEU A 10 5.73 -0.89 -9.70
N ASP A 11 6.48 -1.73 -10.44
CA ASP A 11 6.79 -3.11 -10.04
C ASP A 11 7.58 -3.17 -8.71
N LEU A 12 8.54 -2.25 -8.52
CA LEU A 12 9.30 -2.16 -7.27
C LEU A 12 8.41 -1.70 -6.11
N VAL A 13 7.45 -0.82 -6.36
CA VAL A 13 6.47 -0.40 -5.34
C VAL A 13 5.55 -1.57 -4.99
N GLU A 14 5.08 -2.32 -5.97
CA GLU A 14 4.28 -3.54 -5.75
C GLU A 14 5.06 -4.57 -4.93
N TYR A 15 6.33 -4.82 -5.29
CA TYR A 15 7.22 -5.70 -4.55
C TYR A 15 7.34 -5.32 -3.07
N TYR A 16 7.58 -4.04 -2.76
CA TYR A 16 7.66 -3.60 -1.36
C TYR A 16 6.33 -3.69 -0.62
N ILE A 17 5.20 -3.41 -1.28
CA ILE A 17 3.88 -3.57 -0.67
C ILE A 17 3.61 -5.03 -0.31
N ASN A 18 3.99 -5.97 -1.18
CA ASN A 18 3.84 -7.40 -0.92
C ASN A 18 4.68 -7.84 0.29
N ILE A 19 5.94 -7.40 0.38
CA ILE A 19 6.79 -7.64 1.57
C ILE A 19 6.13 -7.09 2.84
N TYR A 20 5.58 -5.87 2.79
CA TYR A 20 4.89 -5.29 3.94
C TYR A 20 3.65 -6.10 4.33
N GLU A 21 2.91 -6.63 3.36
CA GLU A 21 1.77 -7.51 3.63
C GLU A 21 2.20 -8.80 4.33
N GLU A 22 3.26 -9.45 3.85
CA GLU A 22 3.83 -10.65 4.46
C GLU A 22 4.28 -10.40 5.91
N ILE A 23 5.01 -9.32 6.17
CA ILE A 23 5.46 -8.96 7.53
C ILE A 23 4.27 -8.74 8.48
N ILE A 24 3.18 -8.12 8.00
CA ILE A 24 1.98 -7.91 8.81
C ILE A 24 1.30 -9.25 9.09
N ASP A 25 1.22 -10.15 8.12
CA ASP A 25 0.62 -11.48 8.30
C ASP A 25 1.41 -12.32 9.32
N ASP A 26 2.73 -12.30 9.23
CA ASP A 26 3.61 -12.95 10.20
C ASP A 26 3.43 -12.35 11.60
N PHE A 27 3.39 -11.02 11.72
CA PHE A 27 3.16 -10.35 13.01
C PHE A 27 1.80 -10.69 13.63
N LEU A 28 0.78 -10.87 12.80
CA LEU A 28 -0.58 -11.21 13.26
C LEU A 28 -0.75 -12.71 13.52
N THR A 29 0.23 -13.55 13.19
CA THR A 29 0.16 -14.99 13.41
C THR A 29 0.04 -15.29 14.90
N ASN A 30 -1.05 -15.99 15.27
CA ASN A 30 -1.42 -16.29 16.67
C ASN A 30 -1.69 -15.07 17.56
N LEU A 31 -1.84 -13.88 16.98
CA LEU A 31 -2.19 -12.66 17.69
C LEU A 31 -3.66 -12.30 17.42
N SER A 32 -4.38 -11.84 18.44
CA SER A 32 -5.71 -11.26 18.27
C SER A 32 -5.73 -9.85 18.86
N LEU A 33 -5.77 -8.85 17.99
CA LEU A 33 -5.79 -7.46 18.42
C LEU A 33 -7.19 -7.04 18.89
N PRO A 34 -7.32 -6.19 19.93
CA PRO A 34 -8.62 -5.71 20.44
C PRO A 34 -9.50 -5.03 19.38
N ASN A 35 -8.88 -4.42 18.36
CA ASN A 35 -9.56 -3.71 17.28
C ASN A 35 -9.77 -4.56 16.02
N GLY A 36 -9.44 -5.86 16.07
CA GLY A 36 -9.51 -6.78 14.95
C GLY A 36 -8.27 -6.72 14.03
N ASN A 37 -7.77 -7.89 13.69
CA ASN A 37 -6.57 -8.06 12.83
C ASN A 37 -6.78 -7.45 11.44
N GLU A 38 -7.97 -7.59 10.85
CA GLU A 38 -8.26 -7.03 9.52
C GLU A 38 -8.20 -5.49 9.52
N LYS A 39 -8.73 -4.85 10.56
CA LYS A 39 -8.71 -3.38 10.70
C LYS A 39 -7.28 -2.87 10.88
N PHE A 40 -6.48 -3.58 11.68
CA PHE A 40 -5.06 -3.28 11.84
C PHE A 40 -4.32 -3.40 10.51
N LYS A 41 -4.42 -4.56 9.84
CA LYS A 41 -3.79 -4.81 8.54
C LYS A 41 -4.18 -3.77 7.50
N PHE A 42 -5.46 -3.42 7.41
CA PHE A 42 -5.93 -2.37 6.51
C PHE A 42 -5.28 -1.01 6.80
N ASN A 43 -5.22 -0.60 8.06
CA ASN A 43 -4.64 0.70 8.44
C ASN A 43 -3.15 0.78 8.10
N GLU A 44 -2.39 -0.25 8.47
CA GLU A 44 -0.95 -0.32 8.22
C GLU A 44 -0.64 -0.40 6.73
N LEU A 45 -1.29 -1.30 5.99
CA LEU A 45 -1.08 -1.41 4.55
C LEU A 45 -1.48 -0.15 3.80
N ARG A 46 -2.59 0.49 4.16
CA ARG A 46 -3.03 1.74 3.50
C ARG A 46 -2.00 2.85 3.71
N ARG A 47 -1.50 3.01 4.94
CA ARG A 47 -0.49 4.04 5.26
C ARG A 47 0.80 3.81 4.48
N ASN A 48 1.31 2.57 4.47
CA ASN A 48 2.54 2.22 3.77
C ASN A 48 2.39 2.36 2.24
N SER A 49 1.25 1.92 1.68
CA SER A 49 0.95 2.08 0.25
C SER A 49 0.96 3.55 -0.20
N ILE A 50 0.39 4.45 0.60
CA ILE A 50 0.41 5.91 0.32
C ILE A 50 1.83 6.47 0.36
N TRP A 51 2.65 6.01 1.31
CA TRP A 51 4.03 6.47 1.43
C TRP A 51 4.91 5.97 0.28
N LEU A 52 4.83 4.69 -0.06
CA LEU A 52 5.61 4.07 -1.13
C LEU A 52 5.28 4.64 -2.52
N THR A 53 4.06 5.12 -2.72
CA THR A 53 3.61 5.74 -3.98
C THR A 53 3.94 7.24 -4.09
N ASN A 54 4.76 7.81 -3.20
CA ASN A 54 5.03 9.26 -3.22
C ASN A 54 5.82 9.74 -4.45
N ASN A 55 6.70 8.89 -5.00
CA ASN A 55 7.66 9.27 -6.05
C ASN A 55 7.39 8.61 -7.41
N VAL A 56 6.20 8.03 -7.60
CA VAL A 56 5.77 7.46 -8.88
C VAL A 56 5.06 8.50 -9.75
N ARG A 57 4.98 8.27 -11.06
CA ARG A 57 4.13 9.08 -11.96
C ARG A 57 2.68 9.03 -11.46
N ASP A 58 1.97 10.16 -11.53
CA ASP A 58 0.59 10.32 -11.04
C ASP A 58 0.40 10.02 -9.54
N SER A 59 1.46 10.13 -8.73
CA SER A 59 1.45 9.87 -7.29
C SER A 59 0.31 10.55 -6.54
N THR A 60 0.00 11.82 -6.83
CA THR A 60 -1.13 12.53 -6.20
C THR A 60 -2.47 11.83 -6.45
N LYS A 61 -2.72 11.38 -7.68
CA LYS A 61 -3.95 10.68 -8.05
C LYS A 61 -4.02 9.32 -7.35
N ILE A 62 -2.93 8.55 -7.41
CA ILE A 62 -2.82 7.23 -6.77
C ILE A 62 -3.06 7.35 -5.27
N ARG A 63 -2.31 8.21 -4.56
CA ARG A 63 -2.46 8.42 -3.10
C ARG A 63 -3.86 8.89 -2.72
N THR A 64 -4.48 9.75 -3.53
CA THR A 64 -5.87 10.21 -3.31
C THR A 64 -6.87 9.06 -3.45
N GLN A 65 -6.65 8.14 -4.38
CA GLN A 65 -7.52 6.96 -4.52
C GLN A 65 -7.30 5.98 -3.35
N LEU A 66 -6.05 5.74 -2.95
CA LEU A 66 -5.72 4.88 -1.80
C LEU A 66 -6.30 5.42 -0.49
N SER A 67 -6.26 6.74 -0.25
CA SER A 67 -6.82 7.35 0.97
C SER A 67 -8.33 7.19 1.10
N LYS A 68 -9.04 7.06 -0.04
CA LYS A 68 -10.50 6.88 -0.09
C LYS A 68 -10.97 5.45 0.19
N THR A 69 -10.07 4.47 0.17
CA THR A 69 -10.39 3.07 0.48
C THR A 69 -10.91 2.92 1.91
N LYS A 70 -11.83 1.98 2.14
CA LYS A 70 -12.53 1.78 3.43
C LYS A 70 -12.25 0.45 4.11
N ASN A 71 -11.70 -0.51 3.37
CA ASN A 71 -11.38 -1.84 3.87
C ASN A 71 -10.28 -2.49 3.01
N LEU A 72 -9.77 -3.63 3.48
CA LEU A 72 -8.66 -4.33 2.85
C LEU A 72 -9.00 -4.77 1.41
N LYS A 73 -10.24 -5.21 1.16
CA LYS A 73 -10.70 -5.59 -0.19
C LYS A 73 -10.60 -4.43 -1.17
N GLN A 74 -11.11 -3.25 -0.80
CA GLN A 74 -11.02 -2.05 -1.64
C GLN A 74 -9.58 -1.59 -1.86
N LEU A 75 -8.74 -1.67 -0.83
CA LEU A 75 -7.32 -1.33 -0.94
C LEU A 75 -6.61 -2.24 -1.95
N LYS A 76 -6.76 -3.56 -1.83
CA LYS A 76 -6.17 -4.54 -2.76
C LYS A 76 -6.65 -4.35 -4.19
N SER A 77 -7.94 -4.10 -4.40
CA SER A 77 -8.48 -3.80 -5.73
C SER A 77 -7.79 -2.58 -6.34
N LYS A 78 -7.66 -1.49 -5.57
CA LYS A 78 -7.07 -0.25 -6.08
C LYS A 78 -5.58 -0.38 -6.37
N LEU A 79 -4.85 -1.12 -5.54
CA LEU A 79 -3.44 -1.42 -5.78
C LEU A 79 -3.25 -2.23 -7.06
N ARG A 80 -4.04 -3.29 -7.26
CA ARG A 80 -4.03 -4.07 -8.51
C ARG A 80 -4.33 -3.21 -9.72
N GLU A 81 -5.38 -2.38 -9.68
CA GLU A 81 -5.68 -1.45 -10.78
C GLU A 81 -4.51 -0.51 -11.10
N THR A 82 -3.81 -0.04 -10.05
CA THR A 82 -2.64 0.84 -10.18
C THR A 82 -1.46 0.12 -10.85
N PHE A 83 -1.16 -1.11 -10.44
CA PHE A 83 0.00 -1.86 -10.93
C PHE A 83 -0.26 -2.62 -12.23
N SER A 84 -1.50 -3.02 -12.52
CA SER A 84 -1.87 -3.67 -13.79
C SER A 84 -2.00 -2.69 -14.96
N SER A 85 -1.94 -1.38 -14.69
CA SER A 85 -1.97 -0.32 -15.72
C SER A 85 -0.56 0.21 -16.04
N SER A 86 0.49 -0.43 -15.52
CA SER A 86 1.91 -0.06 -15.65
C SER A 86 2.54 -0.63 -16.92
#